data_AF-A0A7L3E2N8-F1
#
_entry.id   AF-A0A7L3E2N8-F1
#
_cell.length_a   1.000
_cell.length_b   1.000
_cell.length_c   1.000
_cell.angle_alpha   90.00
_cell.angle_beta   90.00
_cell.angle_gamma   90.00
#
_symmetry.space_group_name_H-M   'P 1'
#
loop_
_entity.id
_entity.type
_entity.pdbx_description
1 polymer ?
#
loop_
_entity_poly.entity_id
_entity_poly.type
_entity_poly.pdbx_seq_one_letter_code
_entity_poly.pdbx_strand_id
1 'polypeptide(L)'
;MPLNVDIMYPQIYEGFLPVCNLYIYMERLLPMCRINDFQIADVLNPKTKRTVRFLSGILNFVNFREFRREVYLELQLNYKSAMEKYKELEAVNREAVLKVEKLNTVPAEHEAEVKQLTESIRELEQLLRQDYRRKQTAAQEVISQKKTDIAESTQKLNEHKVTMAALKEEQEQLKSKIVESPEELKNYNELMKETIKKLKRSKQEVTEKYEGYRDLVEVLPSCQ
;
A
#
# COMPACT_ATOMS: atom_id res chain seq x y z
N MET A 1 -50.59 -15.02 -67.21
CA MET A 1 -51.81 -14.22 -67.02
C MET A 1 -51.57 -13.26 -65.87
N PRO A 2 -51.79 -11.95 -66.00
CA PRO A 2 -51.79 -11.06 -64.85
C PRO A 2 -52.89 -11.53 -63.89
N LEU A 3 -52.58 -11.64 -62.60
CA LEU A 3 -53.51 -12.15 -61.57
C LEU A 3 -54.77 -11.29 -61.37
N ASN A 4 -54.84 -10.12 -62.02
CA ASN A 4 -55.85 -9.09 -61.79
C ASN A 4 -56.90 -8.96 -62.93
N VAL A 5 -57.04 -9.97 -63.80
CA VAL A 5 -58.04 -9.94 -64.88
C VAL A 5 -59.16 -10.92 -64.56
N ASP A 6 -60.32 -10.40 -64.17
CA ASP A 6 -61.54 -11.20 -63.97
C ASP A 6 -62.09 -11.60 -65.35
N ILE A 7 -61.82 -12.84 -65.76
CA ILE A 7 -62.24 -13.38 -67.06
C ILE A 7 -63.29 -14.45 -66.81
N MET A 8 -64.51 -14.22 -67.33
CA MET A 8 -65.64 -15.14 -67.24
C MET A 8 -65.36 -16.55 -67.78
N TYR A 9 -64.49 -16.69 -68.78
CA TYR A 9 -64.09 -17.97 -69.40
C TYR A 9 -62.58 -18.05 -69.68
N PRO A 10 -61.75 -18.37 -68.68
CA PRO A 10 -60.29 -18.36 -68.80
C PRO A 10 -59.74 -19.32 -69.88
N GLN A 11 -60.41 -20.45 -70.12
CA GLN A 11 -59.98 -21.49 -71.06
C GLN A 11 -59.92 -20.99 -72.50
N ILE A 12 -60.75 -20.00 -72.86
CA ILE A 12 -60.78 -19.43 -74.21
C ILE A 12 -59.49 -18.66 -74.52
N TYR A 13 -58.82 -18.13 -73.50
CA TYR A 13 -57.61 -17.31 -73.65
C TYR A 13 -56.32 -18.12 -73.60
N GLU A 14 -56.38 -19.42 -73.26
CA GLU A 14 -55.22 -20.26 -73.05
C GLU A 14 -54.29 -20.30 -74.28
N GLY A 15 -54.85 -20.34 -75.49
CA GLY A 15 -54.07 -20.31 -76.73
C GLY A 15 -53.38 -18.97 -77.02
N PHE A 16 -53.91 -17.85 -76.50
CA PHE A 16 -53.35 -16.52 -76.73
C PHE A 16 -52.34 -16.10 -75.64
N LEU A 17 -52.40 -16.72 -74.46
CA LEU A 17 -51.50 -16.42 -73.33
C LEU A 17 -50.00 -16.54 -73.68
N PRO A 18 -49.52 -17.59 -74.38
CA PRO A 18 -48.11 -17.69 -74.77
C PRO A 18 -47.66 -16.53 -75.66
N VAL A 19 -48.54 -16.08 -76.57
CA VAL A 19 -48.26 -14.96 -77.49
C VAL A 19 -48.11 -13.65 -76.72
N CYS A 20 -49.04 -13.36 -75.79
CA CYS A 20 -48.94 -12.21 -74.90
C CYS A 20 -47.68 -12.23 -74.05
N ASN A 21 -47.37 -13.38 -73.43
CA ASN A 21 -46.18 -13.52 -72.61
C ASN A 21 -44.91 -13.28 -73.44
N LEU A 22 -44.83 -13.87 -74.63
CA LEU A 22 -43.71 -13.66 -75.54
C LEU A 22 -43.54 -12.18 -75.89
N TYR A 23 -44.63 -11.50 -76.24
CA TYR A 23 -44.60 -10.06 -76.52
C TYR A 23 -44.03 -9.27 -75.32
N ILE A 24 -44.55 -9.51 -74.12
CA ILE A 24 -44.11 -8.81 -72.89
C ILE A 24 -42.62 -9.05 -72.61
N TYR A 25 -42.14 -10.29 -72.78
CA TYR A 25 -40.72 -10.58 -72.57
C TYR A 25 -39.84 -9.96 -73.65
N MET A 26 -40.27 -9.99 -74.91
CA MET A 26 -39.52 -9.41 -76.02
C MET A 26 -39.48 -7.88 -75.96
N GLU A 27 -40.57 -7.23 -75.56
CA GLU A 27 -40.62 -5.78 -75.32
C GLU A 27 -39.63 -5.34 -74.23
N ARG A 28 -39.35 -6.19 -73.23
CA ARG A 28 -38.32 -5.94 -72.21
C ARG A 28 -36.91 -6.28 -72.67
N LEU A 29 -36.74 -7.36 -73.44
CA LEU A 29 -35.43 -7.86 -73.87
C LEU A 29 -34.84 -7.02 -75.01
N LEU A 30 -35.63 -6.71 -76.02
CA LEU A 30 -35.15 -6.11 -77.26
C LEU A 30 -34.51 -4.72 -77.10
N PRO A 31 -34.93 -3.85 -76.15
CA PRO A 31 -34.19 -2.63 -75.84
C PRO A 31 -32.74 -2.89 -75.40
N MET A 32 -32.48 -3.98 -74.66
CA MET A 32 -31.11 -4.39 -74.29
C MET A 32 -30.32 -4.85 -75.52
N CYS A 33 -31.00 -5.36 -76.53
CA CYS A 33 -30.46 -5.72 -77.85
C CYS A 33 -30.41 -4.54 -78.84
N ARG A 34 -30.64 -3.29 -78.38
CA ARG A 34 -30.67 -2.05 -79.20
C ARG A 34 -31.81 -1.97 -80.21
N ILE A 35 -32.94 -2.59 -79.91
CA ILE A 35 -34.16 -2.57 -80.73
C ILE A 35 -35.31 -1.99 -79.89
N ASN A 36 -35.83 -0.84 -80.31
CA ASN A 36 -36.86 -0.10 -79.55
C ASN A 36 -38.22 -0.03 -80.26
N ASP A 37 -38.32 -0.53 -81.49
CA ASP A 37 -39.51 -0.41 -82.35
C ASP A 37 -40.27 -1.75 -82.50
N PHE A 38 -40.19 -2.62 -81.49
CA PHE A 38 -40.90 -3.89 -81.46
C PHE A 38 -42.38 -3.70 -81.16
N GLN A 39 -43.25 -4.40 -81.88
CA GLN A 39 -44.71 -4.29 -81.76
C GLN A 39 -45.35 -5.68 -81.73
N ILE A 40 -46.59 -5.79 -81.21
CA ILE A 40 -47.32 -7.06 -81.18
C ILE A 40 -47.51 -7.67 -82.58
N ALA A 41 -47.59 -6.82 -83.61
CA ALA A 41 -47.67 -7.24 -85.01
C ALA A 41 -46.42 -8.02 -85.46
N ASP A 42 -45.25 -7.81 -84.84
CA ASP A 42 -44.04 -8.56 -85.17
C ASP A 42 -44.10 -10.02 -84.69
N VAL A 43 -44.98 -10.33 -83.73
CA VAL A 43 -45.27 -11.69 -83.27
C VAL A 43 -46.40 -12.31 -84.10
N LEU A 44 -47.47 -11.56 -84.36
CA LEU A 44 -48.67 -12.06 -85.04
C LEU A 44 -48.53 -12.12 -86.56
N ASN A 45 -47.75 -11.22 -87.16
CA ASN A 45 -47.58 -11.08 -88.61
C ASN A 45 -46.12 -10.70 -88.97
N PRO A 46 -45.16 -11.62 -88.76
CA PRO A 46 -43.74 -11.33 -88.89
C PRO A 46 -43.37 -10.92 -90.32
N LYS A 47 -42.51 -9.90 -90.43
CA LYS A 47 -41.94 -9.45 -91.71
C LYS A 47 -40.47 -9.85 -91.78
N THR A 48 -40.08 -10.57 -92.84
CA THR A 48 -38.74 -11.18 -92.99
C THR A 48 -37.60 -10.24 -92.62
N LYS A 49 -37.56 -9.02 -93.18
CA LYS A 49 -36.49 -8.04 -92.89
C LYS A 49 -36.45 -7.59 -91.42
N ARG A 50 -37.62 -7.38 -90.81
CA ARG A 50 -37.74 -6.97 -89.40
C ARG A 50 -37.33 -8.11 -88.47
N THR A 51 -37.82 -9.32 -88.73
CA THR A 51 -37.48 -10.52 -87.95
C THR A 51 -35.99 -10.81 -87.99
N VAL A 52 -35.35 -10.74 -89.16
CA VAL A 52 -33.90 -10.91 -89.30
C VAL A 52 -33.15 -9.87 -88.48
N ARG A 53 -33.53 -8.58 -88.57
CA ARG A 53 -32.91 -7.51 -87.76
C ARG A 53 -33.03 -7.80 -86.25
N PHE A 54 -34.17 -8.29 -85.79
CA PHE A 54 -34.37 -8.63 -84.38
C PHE A 54 -33.50 -9.79 -83.92
N LEU A 55 -33.46 -10.87 -84.71
CA LEU A 55 -32.61 -12.02 -84.41
C LEU A 55 -31.12 -11.65 -84.43
N SER A 56 -30.68 -10.80 -85.36
CA SER A 56 -29.31 -10.28 -85.37
C SER A 56 -28.98 -9.47 -84.11
N GLY A 57 -29.90 -8.61 -83.66
CA GLY A 57 -29.73 -7.86 -82.40
C GLY A 57 -29.62 -8.77 -81.18
N ILE A 58 -30.47 -9.80 -81.09
CA ILE A 58 -30.42 -10.80 -80.03
C ILE A 58 -29.10 -11.57 -80.07
N LEU A 59 -28.67 -12.04 -81.24
CA LEU A 59 -27.42 -12.78 -81.40
C LEU A 59 -26.21 -11.94 -80.96
N ASN A 60 -26.18 -10.65 -81.32
CA ASN A 60 -25.13 -9.74 -80.90
C ASN A 60 -25.11 -9.56 -79.37
N PHE A 61 -26.28 -9.44 -78.73
CA PHE A 61 -26.37 -9.38 -77.27
C PHE A 61 -25.87 -10.67 -76.61
N VAL A 62 -26.25 -11.84 -77.13
CA VAL A 62 -25.79 -13.14 -76.60
C VAL A 62 -24.27 -13.26 -76.73
N ASN A 63 -23.71 -12.89 -77.88
CA ASN A 63 -22.26 -12.92 -78.10
C ASN A 63 -21.52 -11.97 -77.14
N PHE A 64 -22.04 -10.75 -76.96
CA PHE A 64 -21.48 -9.81 -75.99
C PHE A 64 -21.55 -10.33 -74.55
N ARG A 65 -22.68 -10.94 -74.18
CA ARG A 65 -22.85 -11.57 -72.86
C ARG A 65 -21.85 -12.70 -72.65
N GLU A 66 -21.65 -13.58 -73.62
CA GLU A 66 -20.65 -14.66 -73.52
C GLU A 66 -19.22 -14.09 -73.45
N PHE A 67 -18.90 -13.06 -74.22
CA PHE A 67 -17.60 -12.37 -74.11
C PHE A 67 -17.36 -11.77 -72.71
N ARG A 68 -18.40 -11.24 -72.07
CA ARG A 68 -18.31 -10.68 -70.71
C ARG A 68 -18.43 -11.74 -69.60
N ARG A 69 -18.77 -12.98 -69.94
CA ARG A 69 -19.08 -14.03 -68.98
C ARG A 69 -17.88 -14.43 -68.14
N GLU A 70 -16.71 -14.53 -68.75
CA GLU A 70 -15.48 -14.94 -68.05
C GLU A 70 -15.15 -13.97 -66.91
N VAL A 71 -15.13 -12.67 -67.19
CA VAL A 71 -14.90 -11.60 -66.20
C VAL A 71 -15.95 -11.66 -65.07
N TYR A 72 -17.21 -11.91 -65.42
CA TYR A 72 -18.28 -12.04 -64.42
C TYR A 72 -18.07 -13.27 -63.53
N LEU A 73 -17.71 -14.42 -64.09
CA LEU A 73 -17.46 -15.65 -63.35
C LEU A 73 -16.25 -15.51 -62.40
N GLU A 74 -15.20 -14.82 -62.84
CA GLU A 74 -14.05 -14.51 -61.99
C GLU A 74 -14.47 -13.64 -60.79
N LEU A 75 -15.24 -12.57 -61.03
CA LEU A 75 -15.76 -11.71 -59.97
C LEU A 75 -16.66 -12.49 -59.00
N GLN A 76 -17.52 -13.37 -59.52
CA GLN A 76 -18.40 -14.21 -58.72
C GLN A 76 -17.61 -15.18 -57.83
N LEU A 77 -16.54 -15.80 -58.36
CA LEU A 77 -15.67 -16.69 -57.62
C LEU A 77 -14.93 -15.93 -56.50
N ASN A 78 -14.38 -14.76 -56.81
CA ASN A 78 -13.69 -13.91 -55.84
C ASN A 78 -14.63 -13.49 -54.70
N TYR A 79 -15.85 -13.07 -55.03
CA TYR A 79 -16.87 -12.73 -54.03
C TYR A 79 -17.21 -13.94 -53.14
N LYS A 80 -17.40 -15.12 -53.73
CA LYS A 80 -17.69 -16.34 -52.98
C LYS A 80 -16.55 -16.70 -52.02
N SER A 81 -15.30 -16.66 -52.48
CA SER A 81 -14.13 -16.92 -51.63
C SER A 81 -13.99 -15.90 -50.50
N ALA A 82 -14.23 -14.62 -50.78
CA ALA A 82 -14.21 -13.58 -49.75
C ALA A 82 -15.30 -13.79 -48.70
N MET A 83 -16.51 -14.19 -49.12
CA MET A 83 -17.61 -14.51 -48.21
C MET A 83 -17.32 -15.74 -47.34
N GLU A 84 -16.66 -16.77 -47.88
CA GLU A 84 -16.23 -17.94 -47.13
C GLU A 84 -15.20 -17.57 -46.06
N LYS A 85 -14.16 -16.81 -46.44
CA LYS A 85 -13.15 -16.29 -45.50
C LYS A 85 -13.76 -15.41 -44.40
N TYR A 86 -14.73 -14.57 -44.75
CA TYR A 86 -15.44 -13.75 -43.77
C TYR A 86 -16.13 -14.62 -42.72
N LYS A 87 -16.85 -15.68 -43.13
CA LYS A 87 -17.53 -16.59 -42.21
C LYS A 87 -16.56 -17.36 -41.32
N GLU A 88 -15.42 -17.79 -41.86
CA GLU A 88 -14.37 -18.44 -41.07
C GLU A 88 -13.81 -17.50 -40.00
N LEU A 89 -13.47 -16.26 -40.38
CA LEU A 89 -12.98 -15.25 -39.44
C LEU A 89 -14.02 -14.88 -38.39
N GLU A 90 -15.29 -14.78 -38.78
CA GLU A 90 -16.40 -14.50 -37.86
C GLU A 90 -16.56 -15.64 -36.82
N ALA A 91 -16.42 -16.90 -37.25
CA ALA A 91 -16.45 -18.05 -36.34
C ALA A 91 -15.28 -18.03 -35.36
N VAL A 92 -14.05 -17.79 -35.85
CA VAL A 92 -12.84 -17.68 -34.99
C VAL A 92 -12.98 -16.51 -34.01
N ASN A 93 -13.47 -15.36 -34.48
CA ASN A 93 -13.69 -14.19 -33.63
C ASN A 93 -14.69 -14.50 -32.52
N ARG A 94 -15.80 -15.18 -32.84
CA ARG A 94 -16.80 -15.60 -31.85
C ARG A 94 -16.21 -16.53 -30.79
N GLU A 95 -15.36 -17.48 -31.20
CA GLU A 95 -14.66 -18.36 -30.26
C GLU A 95 -13.69 -17.59 -29.36
N ALA A 96 -12.95 -16.64 -29.94
CA ALA A 96 -12.03 -15.79 -29.19
C ALA A 96 -12.75 -14.93 -28.14
N VAL A 97 -13.90 -14.35 -28.50
CA VAL A 97 -14.75 -13.58 -27.57
C VAL A 97 -15.20 -14.47 -26.41
N LEU A 98 -15.68 -15.69 -26.68
CA LEU A 98 -16.07 -16.63 -25.62
C LEU A 98 -14.90 -17.03 -24.71
N LYS A 99 -13.68 -17.17 -25.25
CA LYS A 99 -12.47 -17.43 -24.44
C LYS A 99 -12.13 -16.24 -23.55
N VAL A 100 -12.21 -15.03 -24.08
CA VAL A 100 -11.97 -13.79 -23.32
C VAL A 100 -13.01 -13.63 -22.21
N GLU A 101 -14.29 -13.88 -22.48
CA GLU A 101 -15.35 -13.88 -21.46
C GLU A 101 -15.05 -14.90 -20.35
N LYS A 102 -14.68 -16.13 -20.71
CA LYS A 102 -14.31 -17.17 -19.72
C LYS A 102 -13.10 -16.78 -18.85
N LEU A 103 -12.10 -16.10 -19.43
CA LEU A 103 -10.94 -15.64 -18.69
C LEU A 103 -11.26 -14.44 -17.79
N ASN A 104 -12.17 -13.55 -18.22
CA ASN A 104 -12.58 -12.38 -17.47
C ASN A 104 -13.60 -12.69 -16.37
N THR A 105 -14.34 -13.79 -16.49
CA THR A 105 -15.14 -14.31 -15.38
C THR A 105 -14.20 -14.91 -14.35
N VAL A 106 -13.85 -14.14 -13.32
CA VAL A 106 -13.25 -14.69 -12.11
C VAL A 106 -14.26 -15.69 -11.52
N PRO A 107 -13.91 -16.99 -11.39
CA PRO A 107 -14.77 -17.96 -10.74
C PRO A 107 -15.20 -17.44 -9.37
N ALA A 108 -16.49 -17.56 -9.05
CA ALA A 108 -17.04 -17.09 -7.77
C ALA A 108 -16.30 -17.70 -6.56
N GLU A 109 -15.73 -18.90 -6.74
CA GLU A 109 -14.86 -19.56 -5.76
C GLU A 109 -13.59 -18.76 -5.46
N HIS A 110 -12.89 -18.27 -6.49
CA HIS A 110 -11.70 -17.44 -6.32
C HIS A 110 -12.05 -16.06 -5.74
N GLU A 111 -13.21 -15.49 -6.08
CA GLU A 111 -13.65 -14.23 -5.48
C GLU A 111 -13.95 -14.41 -3.98
N ALA A 112 -14.58 -15.53 -3.59
CA ALA A 112 -14.82 -15.87 -2.20
C ALA A 112 -13.52 -16.14 -1.43
N GLU A 113 -12.57 -16.86 -2.03
CA GLU A 113 -11.25 -17.13 -1.45
C GLU A 113 -10.44 -15.84 -1.25
N VAL A 114 -10.39 -14.97 -2.26
CA VAL A 114 -9.72 -13.66 -2.17
C VAL A 114 -10.37 -12.81 -1.07
N LYS A 115 -11.70 -12.80 -0.97
CA LYS A 115 -12.41 -12.09 0.11
C LYS A 115 -12.06 -12.65 1.49
N GLN A 116 -12.06 -13.97 1.66
CA GLN A 116 -11.71 -14.61 2.94
C GLN A 116 -10.26 -14.32 3.33
N LEU A 117 -9.31 -14.45 2.40
CA LEU A 117 -7.90 -14.13 2.62
C LEU A 117 -7.71 -12.65 2.98
N THR A 118 -8.42 -11.75 2.30
CA THR A 118 -8.37 -10.31 2.59
C THR A 118 -8.88 -10.00 3.99
N GLU A 119 -9.98 -10.63 4.41
CA GLU A 119 -10.51 -10.46 5.76
C GLU A 119 -9.56 -11.03 6.82
N SER A 120 -8.98 -12.22 6.58
CA SER A 120 -7.97 -12.81 7.46
C SER A 120 -6.71 -11.93 7.60
N ILE A 121 -6.24 -11.34 6.50
CA ILE A 121 -5.12 -10.39 6.52
C ILE A 121 -5.49 -9.17 7.38
N ARG A 122 -6.70 -8.64 7.22
CA ARG A 122 -7.19 -7.49 7.99
C ARG A 122 -7.28 -7.79 9.49
N GLU A 123 -7.79 -8.96 9.86
CA GLU A 123 -7.86 -9.41 11.24
C GLU A 123 -6.46 -9.56 11.86
N LEU A 124 -5.52 -10.19 11.13
CA LEU A 124 -4.13 -10.33 11.57
C LEU A 124 -3.43 -8.99 11.72
N GLU A 125 -3.63 -8.05 10.80
CA GLU A 125 -3.11 -6.68 10.92
C GLU A 125 -3.67 -5.96 12.16
N GLN A 126 -4.97 -6.12 12.43
CA GLN A 126 -5.59 -5.52 13.62
C GLN A 126 -5.02 -6.11 14.91
N LEU A 127 -4.87 -7.43 15.00
CA LEU A 127 -4.27 -8.11 16.14
C LEU A 127 -2.82 -7.65 16.34
N LEU A 128 -2.03 -7.60 15.27
CA LEU A 128 -0.64 -7.15 15.33
C LEU A 128 -0.53 -5.69 15.81
N ARG A 129 -1.38 -4.79 15.31
CA ARG A 129 -1.44 -3.39 15.77
C ARG A 129 -1.80 -3.31 17.25
N GLN A 130 -2.75 -4.13 17.71
CA GLN A 130 -3.20 -4.13 19.09
C GLN A 130 -2.10 -4.64 20.04
N ASP A 131 -1.42 -5.72 19.68
CA ASP A 131 -0.29 -6.26 20.43
C ASP A 131 0.91 -5.33 20.45
N TYR A 132 1.24 -4.69 19.31
CA TYR A 132 2.29 -3.69 19.26
C TYR A 132 1.98 -2.51 20.20
N ARG A 133 0.74 -2.01 20.19
CA ARG A 133 0.30 -0.93 21.07
C ARG A 133 0.39 -1.32 22.54
N ARG A 134 -0.03 -2.54 22.90
CA ARG A 134 0.09 -3.06 24.28
C ARG A 134 1.55 -3.11 24.74
N LYS A 135 2.45 -3.69 23.93
CA LYS A 135 3.88 -3.76 24.23
C LYS A 135 4.50 -2.37 24.35
N GLN A 136 4.12 -1.44 23.48
CA GLN A 136 4.58 -0.05 23.54
C GLN A 136 4.14 0.65 24.83
N THR A 137 2.87 0.51 25.24
CA THR A 137 2.38 1.09 26.50
C THR A 137 3.12 0.50 27.70
N ALA A 138 3.27 -0.83 27.77
CA ALA A 138 3.99 -1.49 28.86
C ALA A 138 5.46 -1.05 28.95
N ALA A 139 6.15 -0.93 27.80
CA ALA A 139 7.51 -0.41 27.77
C ALA A 139 7.58 1.05 28.24
N GLN A 140 6.60 1.88 27.87
CA GLN A 140 6.54 3.28 28.28
C GLN A 140 6.29 3.42 29.80
N GLU A 141 5.45 2.56 30.38
CA GLU A 141 5.24 2.49 31.83
C GLU A 141 6.53 2.13 32.57
N VAL A 142 7.25 1.10 32.10
CA VAL A 142 8.55 0.72 32.67
C VAL A 142 9.58 1.84 32.55
N ILE A 143 9.63 2.54 31.42
CA ILE A 143 10.50 3.71 31.22
C ILE A 143 10.12 4.82 32.20
N SER A 144 8.82 5.09 32.38
CA SER A 144 8.33 6.09 33.33
C SER A 144 8.75 5.75 34.76
N GLN A 145 8.55 4.50 35.18
CA GLN A 145 8.94 4.03 36.51
C GLN A 145 10.46 4.13 36.70
N LYS A 146 11.27 3.72 35.72
CA LYS A 146 12.72 3.87 35.82
C LYS A 146 13.16 5.33 35.91
N LYS A 147 12.46 6.26 35.22
CA LYS A 147 12.74 7.69 35.33
C LYS A 147 12.43 8.23 36.73
N THR A 148 11.32 7.81 37.34
CA THR A 148 11.00 8.20 38.72
C THR A 148 12.02 7.63 39.70
N ASP A 149 12.39 6.36 39.57
CA ASP A 149 13.40 5.72 40.43
C ASP A 149 14.77 6.40 40.32
N ILE A 150 15.18 6.80 39.11
CA ILE A 150 16.41 7.56 38.87
C ILE A 150 16.32 8.95 39.52
N ALA A 151 15.18 9.64 39.40
CA ALA A 151 14.98 10.96 40.01
C ALA A 151 15.07 10.87 41.54
N GLU A 152 14.39 9.90 42.16
CA GLU A 152 14.45 9.65 43.60
C GLU A 152 15.87 9.28 44.07
N SER A 153 16.56 8.39 43.35
CA SER A 153 17.93 8.00 43.68
C SER A 153 18.89 9.17 43.55
N THR A 154 18.70 10.03 42.54
CA THR A 154 19.49 11.25 42.34
C THR A 154 19.23 12.26 43.45
N GLN A 155 17.98 12.41 43.89
CA GLN A 155 17.63 13.26 45.03
C GLN A 155 18.34 12.78 46.30
N LYS A 156 18.21 11.49 46.65
CA LYS A 156 18.90 10.89 47.81
C LYS A 156 20.41 11.05 47.73
N LEU A 157 21.01 10.86 46.55
CA LEU A 157 22.43 11.07 46.33
C LEU A 157 22.84 12.53 46.61
N ASN A 158 22.03 13.50 46.17
CA ASN A 158 22.28 14.91 46.41
C ASN A 158 22.13 15.25 47.90
N GLU A 159 21.13 14.71 48.59
CA GLU A 159 20.98 14.83 50.05
C GLU A 159 22.21 14.28 50.78
N HIS A 160 22.69 13.09 50.41
CA HIS A 160 23.93 12.53 50.96
C HIS A 160 25.18 13.36 50.66
N LYS A 161 25.28 13.98 49.48
CA LYS A 161 26.39 14.90 49.15
C LYS A 161 26.37 16.13 50.04
N VAL A 162 25.18 16.70 50.29
CA VAL A 162 24.99 17.85 51.18
C VAL A 162 25.38 17.48 52.61
N THR A 163 24.90 16.35 53.14
CA THR A 163 25.25 15.91 54.50
C THR A 163 26.74 15.58 54.63
N MET A 164 27.34 14.95 53.62
CA MET A 164 28.79 14.71 53.59
C MET A 164 29.59 16.02 53.58
N ALA A 165 29.15 17.04 52.83
CA ALA A 165 29.78 18.35 52.84
C ALA A 165 29.68 19.01 54.23
N ALA A 166 28.50 18.97 54.85
CA ALA A 166 28.28 19.48 56.20
C ALA A 166 29.16 18.76 57.24
N LEU A 167 29.22 17.43 57.21
CA LEU A 167 30.07 16.63 58.11
C LEU A 167 31.56 16.87 57.88
N LYS A 168 32.01 17.11 56.62
CA LYS A 168 33.39 17.51 56.33
C LYS A 168 33.71 18.90 56.89
N GLU A 169 32.78 19.84 56.79
CA GLU A 169 32.92 21.16 57.40
C GLU A 169 33.01 21.05 58.92
N GLU A 170 32.15 20.25 59.55
CA GLU A 170 32.20 19.94 60.97
C GLU A 170 33.50 19.25 61.38
N GLN A 171 33.99 18.32 60.56
CA GLN A 171 35.26 17.64 60.77
C GLN A 171 36.44 18.63 60.72
N GLU A 172 36.46 19.54 59.76
CA GLU A 172 37.51 20.58 59.68
C GLU A 172 37.41 21.56 60.86
N GLN A 173 36.21 21.95 61.27
CA GLN A 173 35.99 22.75 62.49
C GLN A 173 36.44 22.01 63.77
N LEU A 174 36.26 20.69 63.84
CA LEU A 174 36.74 19.88 64.96
C LEU A 174 38.25 19.68 64.91
N LYS A 175 38.85 19.45 63.73
CA LYS A 175 40.31 19.37 63.56
C LYS A 175 41.00 20.67 63.95
N SER A 176 40.45 21.82 63.58
CA SER A 176 40.98 23.11 64.01
C SER A 176 40.92 23.28 65.53
N LYS A 177 39.93 22.68 66.21
CA LYS A 177 39.84 22.65 67.69
C LYS A 177 40.76 21.60 68.34
N ILE A 178 41.11 20.52 67.65
CA ILE A 178 41.95 19.43 68.17
C ILE A 178 43.44 19.78 68.11
N VAL A 179 43.85 20.74 67.28
CA VAL A 179 45.25 21.19 67.15
C VAL A 179 45.41 22.64 67.59
N GLU A 180 45.01 22.94 68.82
CA GLU A 180 45.48 24.11 69.59
C GLU A 180 46.21 23.65 70.85
N SER A 181 47.07 22.63 70.67
CA SER A 181 48.25 22.39 71.51
C SER A 181 48.14 21.41 72.70
N PRO A 182 48.15 20.10 72.41
CA PRO A 182 48.53 19.07 73.37
C PRO A 182 49.96 19.26 73.90
N GLU A 183 50.86 19.82 73.09
CA GLU A 183 52.25 20.10 73.49
C GLU A 183 52.36 21.29 74.45
N GLU A 184 51.60 22.38 74.27
CA GLU A 184 51.54 23.47 75.26
C GLU A 184 50.89 23.00 76.57
N LEU A 185 49.84 22.18 76.51
CA LEU A 185 49.23 21.59 77.71
C LEU A 185 50.18 20.66 78.46
N LYS A 186 51.06 19.94 77.75
CA LYS A 186 52.07 19.07 78.34
C LYS A 186 53.22 19.88 78.95
N ASN A 187 53.71 20.90 78.24
CA ASN A 187 54.72 21.82 78.75
C ASN A 187 54.24 22.60 79.98
N TYR A 188 52.99 23.08 79.98
CA TYR A 188 52.40 23.76 81.13
C TYR A 188 52.25 22.82 82.33
N ASN A 189 51.85 21.56 82.13
CA ASN A 189 51.78 20.56 83.19
C ASN A 189 53.16 20.21 83.76
N GLU A 190 54.20 20.13 82.93
CA GLU A 190 55.57 19.91 83.40
C GLU A 190 56.09 21.11 84.19
N LEU A 191 55.87 22.34 83.72
CA LEU A 191 56.16 23.57 84.46
C LEU A 191 55.43 23.63 85.80
N MET A 192 54.15 23.25 85.83
CA MET A 192 53.35 23.19 87.06
C MET A 192 53.88 22.11 88.01
N LYS A 193 54.29 20.93 87.51
CA LYS A 193 54.93 19.88 88.32
C LYS A 193 56.27 20.32 88.90
N GLU A 194 57.09 21.05 88.15
CA GLU A 194 58.34 21.63 88.66
C GLU A 194 58.07 22.70 89.73
N THR A 195 57.05 23.54 89.52
CA THR A 195 56.64 24.56 90.49
C THR A 195 56.14 23.92 91.79
N ILE A 196 55.34 22.85 91.70
CA ILE A 196 54.89 22.06 92.86
C ILE A 196 56.09 21.40 93.57
N LYS A 197 57.09 20.89 92.85
CA LYS A 197 58.31 20.34 93.46
C LYS A 197 59.15 21.41 94.17
N LYS A 198 59.25 22.63 93.61
CA LYS A 198 59.90 23.76 94.28
C LYS A 198 59.15 24.18 95.55
N LEU A 199 57.83 24.29 95.48
CA LEU A 199 56.99 24.60 96.65
C LEU A 199 57.07 23.52 97.73
N LYS A 200 57.11 22.24 97.37
CA LYS A 200 57.33 21.15 98.35
C LYS A 200 58.69 21.23 99.03
N ARG A 201 59.77 21.53 98.30
CA ARG A 201 61.10 21.73 98.88
C ARG A 201 61.15 22.95 99.79
N SER A 202 60.58 24.07 99.38
CA SER A 202 60.46 25.26 100.23
C SER A 202 59.62 24.99 101.48
N LYS A 203 58.52 24.23 101.37
CA LYS A 203 57.75 23.79 102.53
C LYS A 203 58.60 22.93 103.47
N GLN A 204 59.39 22.01 102.93
CA GLN A 204 60.25 21.13 103.74
C GLN A 204 61.37 21.91 104.45
N GLU A 205 62.00 22.88 103.78
CA GLU A 205 62.96 23.80 104.41
C GLU A 205 62.33 24.67 105.50
N VAL A 206 61.07 25.08 105.33
CA VAL A 206 60.31 25.81 106.36
C VAL A 206 59.99 24.88 107.54
N THR A 207 59.64 23.61 107.29
CA THR A 207 59.42 22.62 108.35
C THR A 207 60.71 22.29 109.09
N GLU A 208 61.84 22.14 108.40
CA GLU A 208 63.15 21.89 109.02
C GLU A 208 63.63 23.11 109.81
N LYS A 209 63.38 24.33 109.34
CA LYS A 209 63.58 25.55 110.14
C LYS A 209 62.66 25.60 111.36
N TYR A 210 61.40 25.17 111.21
CA TYR A 210 60.43 25.13 112.31
C TYR A 210 60.79 24.08 113.36
N GLU A 211 61.31 22.92 112.96
CA GLU A 211 61.86 21.90 113.85
C GLU A 211 63.16 22.37 114.53
N GLY A 212 64.02 23.09 113.81
CA GLY A 212 65.18 23.77 114.41
C GLY A 212 64.81 24.88 115.43
N TYR A 213 63.71 25.61 115.22
CA TYR A 213 63.20 26.56 116.21
C TYR A 213 62.49 25.87 117.38
N ARG A 214 61.87 24.70 117.18
CA ARG A 214 61.28 23.89 118.26
C ARG A 214 62.37 23.33 119.17
N ASP A 215 63.47 22.83 118.60
CA ASP A 215 64.59 22.27 119.36
C ASP A 215 65.42 23.34 120.11
N LEU A 216 65.37 24.61 119.66
CA LEU A 216 65.91 25.77 120.40
C LEU A 216 64.99 26.29 121.52
N VAL A 217 63.73 25.87 121.58
CA VAL A 217 62.73 26.31 122.58
C VAL A 217 62.59 25.31 123.74
N GLU A 218 63.06 24.06 123.61
CA GLU A 218 63.12 23.09 124.73
C GLU A 218 64.39 23.19 125.60
N VAL A 219 65.35 24.05 125.25
CA VAL A 219 66.56 24.31 126.05
C VAL A 219 66.67 25.81 126.33
N LEU A 220 65.80 26.37 127.18
CA LEU A 220 66.08 27.56 128.01
C LEU A 220 65.03 27.68 129.14
N PRO A 221 65.41 28.16 130.34
CA PRO A 221 64.71 27.92 131.59
C PRO A 221 63.61 28.95 131.92
N SER A 222 62.77 28.54 132.87
CA SER A 222 61.76 29.31 133.60
C SER A 222 62.21 30.73 133.97
N CYS A 223 61.35 31.71 133.71
CA CYS A 223 61.37 33.03 134.34
C CYS A 223 59.95 33.43 134.75
N GLN A 224 59.79 33.50 136.08
CA GLN A 224 58.80 34.23 136.90
C GLN A 224 57.31 33.93 136.72
#